data_AF-A0A1Z5IYZ6-F1
#
_entry.id   AF-A0A1Z5IYZ6-F1
#
_cell.length_a   1.000
_cell.length_b   1.000
_cell.length_c   1.000
_cell.angle_alpha   90.00
_cell.angle_beta   90.00
_cell.angle_gamma   90.00
#
_symmetry.space_group_name_H-M   'P 1'
#
loop_
_entity.id
_entity.type
_entity.pdbx_description
1 polymer ?
#
loop_
_entity_poly.entity_id
_entity_poly.type
_entity_poly.pdbx_seq_one_letter_code
_entity_poly.pdbx_strand_id
1 'polypeptide(L)'
;MRHTEYCYISPAENHCYRGLERWLDDKKKRERRAKKHGAFSLDKNKEEAIMNFGEAIKALKLGNRVARKGWNGKGMFIYLESGTLITPDKIRNLTLAKSTPDSQKYININPHIDMKSADGSIVVGWLASQTDLLANDWEIVK
;
A
#
# COMPACT_ATOMS: atom_id res chain seq x y z
N MET A 1 -7.77 -42.44 -35.47
CA MET A 1 -8.55 -43.51 -34.82
C MET A 1 -7.63 -44.30 -33.90
N ARG A 2 -8.03 -44.62 -32.67
CA ARG A 2 -7.29 -45.55 -31.80
C ARG A 2 -8.25 -46.70 -31.48
N HIS A 3 -7.82 -47.93 -31.74
CA HIS A 3 -8.46 -49.14 -31.23
C HIS A 3 -7.68 -49.57 -29.99
N THR A 4 -8.37 -49.89 -28.91
CA THR A 4 -7.76 -50.56 -27.74
C THR A 4 -8.19 -52.02 -27.71
N GLU A 5 -7.56 -52.85 -26.87
CA GLU A 5 -7.91 -54.27 -26.69
C GLU A 5 -9.36 -54.50 -26.23
N TYR A 6 -10.04 -53.48 -25.70
CA TYR A 6 -11.34 -53.64 -25.03
C TYR A 6 -12.52 -52.94 -25.68
N CYS A 7 -12.35 -52.04 -26.68
CA CYS A 7 -13.39 -51.57 -27.63
C CYS A 7 -12.92 -50.39 -28.51
N TYR A 8 -13.77 -50.00 -29.47
CA TYR A 8 -13.64 -48.77 -30.25
C TYR A 8 -13.88 -47.53 -29.37
N ILE A 9 -12.95 -46.57 -29.42
CA ILE A 9 -13.09 -45.27 -28.75
C ILE A 9 -13.49 -44.24 -29.79
N SER A 10 -14.63 -43.58 -29.57
CA SER A 10 -15.14 -42.56 -30.49
C SER A 10 -14.17 -41.38 -30.63
N PRO A 11 -14.19 -40.64 -31.76
CA PRO A 11 -13.30 -39.50 -31.97
C PRO A 11 -13.43 -38.42 -30.88
N ALA A 12 -14.63 -38.25 -30.31
CA ALA A 12 -14.91 -37.31 -29.22
C ALA A 12 -14.26 -37.75 -27.90
N GLU A 13 -14.38 -39.03 -27.53
CA GLU A 13 -13.72 -39.57 -26.33
C GLU A 13 -12.20 -39.50 -26.45
N ASN A 14 -11.66 -39.77 -27.64
CA ASN A 14 -10.22 -39.68 -27.91
C ASN A 14 -9.68 -38.25 -27.72
N HIS A 15 -10.50 -37.23 -28.01
CA HIS A 15 -10.14 -35.83 -27.75
C HIS A 15 -10.09 -35.51 -26.25
N CYS A 16 -11.06 -36.02 -25.47
CA CYS A 16 -11.08 -35.86 -24.01
C CYS A 16 -9.87 -36.54 -23.34
N TYR A 17 -9.50 -37.75 -23.77
CA TYR A 17 -8.31 -38.44 -23.24
C TYR A 17 -7.01 -37.70 -23.54
N ARG A 18 -6.87 -37.11 -24.74
CA ARG A 18 -5.71 -36.25 -25.06
C ARG A 18 -5.64 -35.00 -24.20
N GLY A 19 -6.78 -34.40 -23.89
CA GLY A 19 -6.86 -33.26 -22.97
C GLY A 19 -6.38 -33.62 -21.56
N LEU A 20 -6.78 -34.80 -21.06
CA LEU A 20 -6.37 -35.30 -19.76
C LEU A 20 -4.88 -35.67 -19.71
N GLU A 21 -4.36 -36.37 -20.72
CA GLU A 21 -2.93 -36.69 -20.85
C GLU A 21 -2.08 -35.42 -20.83
N ARG A 22 -2.46 -34.42 -21.63
CA ARG A 22 -1.79 -33.12 -21.68
C ARG A 22 -1.82 -32.39 -20.33
N TRP A 23 -2.97 -32.42 -19.65
CA TRP A 23 -3.13 -31.80 -18.34
C TRP A 23 -2.25 -32.47 -17.27
N LEU A 24 -2.18 -33.80 -17.27
CA LEU A 24 -1.34 -34.57 -16.35
C LEU A 24 0.15 -34.28 -16.56
N ASP A 25 0.60 -34.17 -17.80
CA ASP A 25 1.98 -33.80 -18.13
C ASP A 25 2.32 -32.38 -17.68
N ASP A 26 1.40 -31.43 -17.87
CA ASP A 26 1.57 -30.05 -17.39
C ASP A 26 1.61 -29.98 -15.86
N LYS A 27 0.80 -30.78 -15.16
CA LYS A 27 0.85 -30.88 -13.69
C LYS A 27 2.20 -31.41 -13.21
N LYS A 28 2.68 -32.51 -13.78
CA LYS A 28 4.02 -33.07 -13.46
C LYS A 28 5.14 -32.07 -13.77
N LYS A 29 5.02 -31.30 -14.86
CA LYS A 29 5.98 -30.24 -15.21
C LYS A 29 6.00 -29.12 -14.17
N ARG A 30 4.84 -28.71 -13.66
CA ARG A 30 4.72 -27.74 -12.56
C ARG A 30 5.33 -28.28 -11.26
N GLU A 31 5.06 -29.53 -10.91
CA GLU A 31 5.64 -30.18 -9.72
C GLU A 31 7.17 -30.30 -9.81
N ARG A 32 7.72 -30.68 -10.96
CA ARG A 32 9.19 -30.71 -11.19
C ARG A 32 9.82 -29.33 -11.06
N ARG A 33 9.17 -28.29 -11.60
CA ARG A 33 9.63 -26.90 -11.47
C ARG A 33 9.59 -26.44 -10.01
N ALA A 34 8.51 -26.75 -9.29
CA ALA A 34 8.39 -26.45 -7.86
C ALA A 34 9.44 -27.19 -7.02
N LYS A 35 9.78 -28.44 -7.35
CA LYS A 35 10.84 -29.19 -6.64
C LYS A 35 12.25 -28.67 -6.98
N LYS A 36 12.48 -28.22 -8.22
CA LYS A 36 13.78 -27.70 -8.69
C LYS A 36 14.05 -26.26 -8.26
N HIS A 37 13.03 -25.42 -8.21
CA HIS A 37 13.16 -23.98 -7.99
C HIS A 37 12.47 -23.47 -6.70
N GLY A 38 11.82 -24.36 -5.95
CA GLY A 38 10.81 -23.97 -4.96
C GLY A 38 9.48 -23.64 -5.64
N ALA A 39 8.34 -23.84 -4.96
CA ALA A 39 7.14 -23.08 -5.32
C ALA A 39 7.52 -21.60 -5.24
N PHE A 40 6.98 -20.75 -6.14
CA PHE A 40 7.25 -19.31 -6.16
C PHE A 40 7.04 -18.73 -4.75
N SER A 41 8.13 -18.63 -4.00
CA SER A 41 8.17 -18.09 -2.66
C SER A 41 8.48 -16.63 -2.85
N LEU A 42 7.51 -15.80 -2.46
CA LEU A 42 7.63 -14.35 -2.39
C LEU A 42 8.60 -13.90 -1.28
N ASP A 43 9.28 -14.84 -0.60
CA ASP A 43 10.12 -14.55 0.56
C ASP A 43 11.57 -14.19 0.19
N LYS A 44 11.89 -14.11 -1.10
CA LYS A 44 13.24 -13.73 -1.56
C LYS A 44 13.41 -12.22 -1.59
N ASN A 45 13.60 -11.68 -0.38
CA ASN A 45 14.34 -10.48 0.01
C ASN A 45 13.65 -9.85 1.21
N LYS A 46 13.80 -10.49 2.38
CA LYS A 46 13.53 -9.86 3.66
C LYS A 46 14.67 -8.89 3.97
N GLU A 47 14.84 -7.86 3.14
CA GLU A 47 15.43 -6.62 3.65
C GLU A 47 14.59 -6.26 4.87
N GLU A 48 15.23 -6.02 6.01
CA GLU A 48 14.52 -5.77 7.27
C GLU A 48 13.56 -4.59 7.07
N ALA A 49 12.28 -4.91 6.85
CA ALA A 49 11.20 -3.96 6.84
C ALA A 49 11.19 -3.32 8.22
N ILE A 50 11.57 -2.04 8.28
CA ILE A 50 11.66 -1.28 9.54
C ILE A 50 10.26 -1.10 10.09
N MET A 51 9.36 -0.61 9.24
CA MET A 51 7.97 -0.34 9.58
C MET A 51 7.14 -0.25 8.31
N ASN A 52 5.97 -0.91 8.28
CA ASN A 52 5.00 -0.75 7.20
C ASN A 52 4.14 0.51 7.38
N PHE A 53 3.39 0.89 6.35
CA PHE A 53 2.53 2.07 6.41
C PHE A 53 1.51 2.04 7.58
N GLY A 54 0.92 0.86 7.86
CA GLY A 54 -0.05 0.73 8.96
C GLY A 54 0.56 0.99 10.33
N GLU A 55 1.80 0.54 10.55
CA GLU A 55 2.58 0.83 11.75
C GLU A 55 3.00 2.30 11.82
N ALA A 56 3.34 2.92 10.68
CA ALA A 56 3.62 4.36 10.61
C ALA A 56 2.41 5.18 11.07
N ILE A 57 1.19 4.82 10.65
CA ILE A 57 -0.05 5.44 11.13
C ILE A 57 -0.24 5.24 12.65
N LYS A 58 0.10 4.07 13.20
CA LYS A 58 0.05 3.85 14.66
C LYS A 58 1.04 4.77 15.38
N ALA A 59 2.25 4.90 14.88
CA ALA A 59 3.28 5.77 15.44
C ALA A 59 2.84 7.25 15.42
N LEU A 60 2.24 7.71 14.32
CA LEU A 60 1.64 9.04 14.20
C LEU A 60 0.56 9.29 15.25
N LYS A 61 -0.35 8.33 15.46
CA LYS A 61 -1.41 8.41 16.49
C LYS A 61 -0.85 8.47 17.91
N LEU A 62 0.37 7.98 18.14
CA LEU A 62 1.09 8.10 19.41
C LEU A 62 1.87 9.42 19.53
N GLY A 63 1.73 10.35 18.58
CA GLY A 63 2.40 11.65 18.58
C GLY A 63 3.83 11.63 18.03
N ASN A 64 4.28 10.50 17.46
CA ASN A 64 5.59 10.45 16.82
C ASN A 64 5.55 11.11 15.44
N ARG A 65 6.71 11.61 15.02
CA ARG A 65 6.97 11.99 13.63
C ARG A 65 7.53 10.77 12.90
N VAL A 66 7.12 10.55 11.67
CA VAL A 66 7.65 9.44 10.86
C VAL A 66 8.10 9.92 9.49
N ALA A 67 9.05 9.22 8.90
CA ALA A 67 9.58 9.48 7.57
C ALA A 67 9.84 8.16 6.86
N ARG A 68 9.99 8.20 5.54
CA ARG A 68 10.51 7.07 4.77
C ARG A 68 12.01 7.22 4.59
N LYS A 69 12.74 6.13 4.76
CA LYS A 69 14.19 6.06 4.53
C LYS A 69 14.56 6.48 3.09
N GLY A 70 13.72 6.14 2.13
CA GLY A 70 13.90 6.45 0.71
C GLY A 70 13.44 7.84 0.27
N TRP A 71 13.01 8.74 1.16
CA TRP A 71 12.61 10.10 0.76
C TRP A 71 13.83 10.94 0.33
N ASN A 72 13.63 11.74 -0.72
CA ASN A 72 14.68 12.51 -1.40
C ASN A 72 15.17 13.77 -0.65
N GLY A 73 15.03 13.84 0.67
CA GLY A 73 15.40 15.04 1.43
C GLY A 73 15.74 14.79 2.89
N LYS A 74 16.81 15.42 3.37
CA LYS A 74 17.19 15.41 4.78
C LYS A 74 16.15 16.18 5.60
N GLY A 75 15.61 15.55 6.64
CA GLY A 75 14.69 16.21 7.58
C GLY A 75 13.23 16.30 7.12
N MET A 76 12.85 15.56 6.07
CA MET A 76 11.45 15.36 5.71
C MET A 76 10.76 14.42 6.71
N PHE A 77 9.55 14.76 7.13
CA PHE A 77 8.72 13.90 7.98
C PHE A 77 7.25 14.28 7.87
N ILE A 78 6.39 13.34 8.23
CA ILE A 78 4.96 13.57 8.45
C ILE A 78 4.64 13.51 9.94
N TYR A 79 3.58 14.22 10.32
CA TYR A 79 3.09 14.30 11.69
C TYR A 79 1.57 14.44 11.71
N LEU A 80 0.95 13.99 12.81
CA LEU A 80 -0.48 14.10 13.01
C LEU A 80 -0.81 15.39 13.78
N GLU A 81 -1.56 16.29 13.15
CA GLU A 81 -2.17 17.44 13.80
C GLU A 81 -3.49 17.00 14.46
N SER A 82 -3.69 17.34 15.73
CA SER A 82 -4.79 16.80 16.54
C SER A 82 -6.16 17.43 16.24
N GLY A 83 -6.21 18.33 15.25
CA GLY A 83 -7.37 19.17 15.00
C GLY A 83 -7.48 20.29 16.03
N THR A 84 -8.13 21.38 15.66
CA THR A 84 -8.23 22.57 16.51
C THR A 84 -9.59 23.25 16.35
N LEU A 85 -10.12 23.74 17.46
CA LEU A 85 -11.26 24.65 17.46
C LEU A 85 -10.73 26.08 17.51
N ILE A 86 -11.00 26.86 16.46
CA ILE A 86 -10.55 28.25 16.36
C ILE A 86 -11.73 29.20 16.31
N THR A 87 -11.51 30.42 16.78
CA THR A 87 -12.43 31.54 16.62
C THR A 87 -12.13 32.28 15.31
N PRO A 88 -13.10 32.99 14.69
CA PRO A 88 -12.90 33.64 13.40
C PRO A 88 -11.72 34.63 13.32
N ASP A 89 -11.38 35.30 14.43
CA ASP A 89 -10.24 36.20 14.55
C ASP A 89 -8.88 35.50 14.38
N LYS A 90 -8.84 34.18 14.55
CA LYS A 90 -7.62 33.36 14.42
C LYS A 90 -7.47 32.74 13.02
N ILE A 91 -8.41 32.99 12.11
CA ILE A 91 -8.31 32.49 10.74
C ILE A 91 -7.15 33.20 10.03
N ARG A 92 -6.13 32.44 9.64
CA ARG A 92 -5.02 32.94 8.83
C ARG A 92 -5.28 32.85 7.32
N ASN A 93 -6.21 31.99 6.90
CA ASN A 93 -6.57 31.81 5.50
C ASN A 93 -7.63 32.84 5.08
N LEU A 94 -7.24 33.78 4.21
CA LEU A 94 -8.12 34.88 3.79
C LEU A 94 -9.41 34.40 3.09
N THR A 95 -9.35 33.31 2.34
CA THR A 95 -10.52 32.74 1.67
C THR A 95 -11.50 32.19 2.69
N LEU A 96 -11.00 31.41 3.67
CA LEU A 96 -11.81 30.90 4.76
C LEU A 96 -12.42 32.02 5.60
N ALA A 97 -11.65 33.09 5.86
CA ALA A 97 -12.14 34.24 6.61
C ALA A 97 -13.31 34.92 5.89
N LYS A 98 -13.20 35.14 4.58
CA LYS A 98 -14.28 35.75 3.78
C LYS A 98 -15.52 34.88 3.64
N SER A 99 -15.37 33.55 3.67
CA SER A 99 -16.49 32.61 3.57
C SER A 99 -17.15 32.29 4.91
N THR A 100 -16.56 32.71 6.04
CA THR A 100 -17.10 32.45 7.37
C THR A 100 -18.21 33.47 7.66
N PRO A 101 -19.45 33.04 7.94
CA PRO A 101 -20.51 33.97 8.32
C PRO A 101 -20.21 34.69 9.63
N ASP A 102 -20.58 35.95 9.76
CA ASP A 102 -20.38 36.74 10.99
C ASP A 102 -21.05 36.10 12.23
N SER A 103 -22.10 35.30 12.03
CA SER A 103 -22.79 34.56 13.09
C SER A 103 -22.00 33.35 13.61
N GLN A 104 -20.96 32.91 12.91
CA GLN A 104 -20.22 31.70 13.25
C GLN A 104 -19.21 31.98 14.37
N LYS A 105 -19.44 31.41 15.55
CA LYS A 105 -18.57 31.61 16.73
C LYS A 105 -17.30 30.78 16.72
N TYR A 106 -17.35 29.59 16.11
CA TYR A 106 -16.24 28.64 16.11
C TYR A 106 -16.12 27.92 14.77
N ILE A 107 -14.89 27.58 14.40
CA ILE A 107 -14.55 26.77 13.24
C ILE A 107 -13.76 25.57 13.74
N ASN A 108 -14.19 24.38 13.35
CA ASN A 108 -13.51 23.14 13.66
C ASN A 108 -12.60 22.74 12.50
N ILE A 109 -11.30 22.71 12.75
CA ILE A 109 -10.30 22.12 11.85
C ILE A 109 -10.12 20.68 12.29
N ASN A 110 -10.48 19.74 11.41
CA ASN A 110 -10.38 18.31 11.72
C ASN A 110 -8.91 17.87 11.85
N PRO A 111 -8.63 16.78 12.58
CA PRO A 111 -7.32 16.16 12.58
C PRO A 111 -6.89 15.79 11.16
N HIS A 112 -5.62 16.03 10.85
CA HIS A 112 -5.05 15.80 9.53
C HIS A 112 -3.55 15.49 9.66
N ILE A 113 -3.00 14.83 8.65
CA ILE A 113 -1.58 14.53 8.59
C ILE A 113 -0.94 15.61 7.73
N ASP A 114 0.09 16.24 8.23
CA ASP A 114 0.87 17.24 7.52
C ASP A 114 2.27 16.71 7.26
N MET A 115 2.94 17.35 6.30
CA MET A 115 4.30 17.00 5.92
C MET A 115 5.20 18.23 5.99
N LYS A 116 6.39 18.05 6.56
CA LYS A 116 7.52 18.96 6.33
C LYS A 116 8.31 18.47 5.12
N SER A 117 8.38 19.29 4.08
CA SER A 117 9.12 19.04 2.85
C SER A 117 10.62 19.30 3.03
N ALA A 118 11.43 18.85 2.06
CA ALA A 118 12.89 18.98 2.09
C ALA A 118 13.38 20.43 2.14
N ASP A 119 12.60 21.35 1.54
CA ASP A 119 12.84 22.80 1.53
C ASP A 119 12.39 23.49 2.83
N GLY A 120 11.82 22.73 3.78
CA GLY A 120 11.27 23.23 5.03
C GLY A 120 9.84 23.77 4.93
N SER A 121 9.22 23.76 3.75
CA SER A 121 7.81 24.11 3.59
C SER A 121 6.90 23.07 4.28
N ILE A 122 5.71 23.52 4.70
CA ILE A 122 4.70 22.67 5.30
C ILE A 122 3.59 22.42 4.28
N VAL A 123 3.36 21.15 3.97
CA VAL A 123 2.23 20.70 3.17
C VAL A 123 1.12 20.30 4.13
N VAL A 124 0.08 21.14 4.17
CA VAL A 124 -1.12 20.89 4.97
C VAL A 124 -2.00 19.87 4.25
N GLY A 125 -2.35 18.78 4.93
CA GLY A 125 -3.13 17.68 4.35
C GLY A 125 -2.31 16.84 3.38
N TRP A 126 -1.24 16.21 3.88
CA TRP A 126 -0.38 15.31 3.13
C TRP A 126 -1.19 14.21 2.42
N LEU A 127 -0.99 14.11 1.11
CA LEU A 127 -1.59 13.09 0.27
C LEU A 127 -0.65 11.90 0.14
N ALA A 128 -0.95 10.81 0.87
CA ALA A 128 -0.19 9.57 0.75
C ALA A 128 -0.30 9.00 -0.67
N SER A 129 0.82 8.88 -1.37
CA SER A 129 0.86 8.27 -2.70
C SER A 129 0.80 6.74 -2.61
N GLN A 130 0.51 6.07 -3.73
CA GLN A 130 0.52 4.60 -3.77
C GLN A 130 1.89 4.02 -3.35
N THR A 131 3.00 4.73 -3.61
CA THR A 131 4.33 4.26 -3.21
C THR A 131 4.54 4.42 -1.70
N ASP A 132 3.88 5.39 -1.05
CA ASP A 132 3.92 5.58 0.40
C ASP A 132 3.08 4.52 1.12
N LEU A 133 1.88 4.23 0.59
CA LEU A 133 0.98 3.24 1.16
C LEU A 133 1.56 1.82 1.11
N LEU A 134 2.33 1.50 0.08
CA LEU A 134 2.93 0.17 -0.14
C LEU A 134 4.36 0.04 0.42
N ALA A 135 4.87 1.10 1.05
CA ALA A 135 6.22 1.15 1.59
C ALA A 135 6.37 0.40 2.91
N ASN A 136 7.57 -0.16 3.10
CA ASN A 136 8.01 -0.88 4.30
C ASN A 136 9.29 -0.28 4.92
N ASP A 137 9.65 0.93 4.48
CA ASP A 137 10.85 1.65 4.88
C ASP A 137 10.55 2.85 5.78
N TRP A 138 9.44 2.80 6.52
CA TRP A 138 9.06 3.86 7.46
C TRP A 138 9.91 3.81 8.73
N GLU A 139 10.19 4.97 9.32
CA GLU A 139 10.94 5.10 10.58
C GLU A 139 10.43 6.28 11.41
N ILE A 140 10.57 6.19 12.73
CA ILE A 140 10.30 7.31 13.65
C ILE A 140 11.49 8.26 13.63
N VAL A 141 11.21 9.56 13.49
CA VAL A 141 12.23 10.61 13.55
C VAL A 141 12.07 11.45 14.82
N LYS A 142 13.20 11.88 15.38
CA LYS A 142 13.28 12.67 16.62
C LYS A 142 13.39 14.17 16.37
#